data_AF-A0A8I2G468-F1
#
_entry.id   AF-A0A8I2G468-F1
#
_cell.length_a   1.000
_cell.length_b   1.000
_cell.length_c   1.000
_cell.angle_alpha   90.00
_cell.angle_beta   90.00
_cell.angle_gamma   90.00
#
_symmetry.space_group_name_H-M   'P 1'
#
loop_
_entity.id
_entity.type
_entity.pdbx_description
1 polymer ?
#
loop_
_entity_poly.entity_id
_entity_poly.type
_entity_poly.pdbx_seq_one_letter_code
_entity_poly.pdbx_strand_id
1 'polypeptide(L)'
;MKKKLVFLILLLTTAAFLLMGKDEYVVRLPEGKLPWPHHRPDMSQSEYDDLAKNLWIINNFGQYQASEDKSLVYFHDGLDIVLDNGTKIYAVESGYVKDIDYDTSGYGSIVIGDSEGDQPGNAWMYVHVTNFQFLVGDHVNQGDYIADIYFEGLDHLHFGRIFVEDGRWDDYYNWNSVHPDRYFIYEDTQPPVIKVPFYYFRNNSDRLFRNGATGTPPVVRGDVDIVVGMRDPGEFAHSKASGFGDRLCVARIEYEISGETTPPVYKKSFDFSKMILSNGGELGKERVFTLFKHYKLFHPQIGYDFWNKTFSYYIITNAPETAAIDELQEIDIAYQNLAWNTAELDESGNPRFPDGLYIITVIVFDAVGNSSSASDAVLVGNKKKTKIRR
;
A
#
# COMPACT_ATOMS: atom_id res chain seq x y z
N MET A 1 52.22 -32.38 33.08
CA MET A 1 51.25 -31.26 33.23
C MET A 1 50.84 -30.69 31.86
N LYS A 2 50.11 -31.42 30.99
CA LYS A 2 49.62 -30.90 29.69
C LYS A 2 48.37 -31.65 29.19
N LYS A 3 47.39 -31.93 30.05
CA LYS A 3 46.11 -32.59 29.65
C LYS A 3 44.84 -31.99 30.26
N LYS A 4 44.91 -30.83 30.94
CA LYS A 4 43.73 -30.18 31.56
C LYS A 4 43.25 -28.90 30.87
N LEU A 5 43.89 -28.45 29.79
CA LEU A 5 43.55 -27.17 29.15
C LEU A 5 42.59 -27.29 27.96
N VAL A 6 42.38 -28.49 27.41
CA VAL A 6 41.50 -28.67 26.23
C VAL A 6 40.02 -28.80 26.61
N PHE A 7 39.70 -29.19 27.85
CA PHE A 7 38.31 -29.34 28.30
C PHE A 7 37.63 -28.03 28.70
N LEU A 8 38.42 -26.98 29.00
CA LEU A 8 37.88 -25.70 29.45
C LEU A 8 37.46 -24.79 28.28
N ILE A 9 38.10 -24.93 27.11
CA ILE A 9 37.76 -24.14 25.91
C ILE A 9 36.48 -24.65 25.27
N LEU A 10 36.21 -25.97 25.30
CA LEU A 10 34.99 -26.54 24.73
C LEU A 10 33.73 -26.16 25.55
N LEU A 11 33.83 -26.09 26.88
CA LEU A 11 32.73 -25.66 27.76
C LEU A 11 32.42 -24.16 27.66
N LEU A 12 33.41 -23.32 27.35
CA LEU A 12 33.19 -21.87 27.18
C LEU A 12 32.45 -21.53 25.87
N THR A 13 32.65 -22.31 24.81
CA THR A 13 31.87 -22.14 23.57
C THR A 13 30.42 -22.63 23.70
N THR A 14 30.15 -23.66 24.50
CA THR A 14 28.77 -24.13 24.73
C THR A 14 28.02 -23.26 25.74
N ALA A 15 28.71 -22.65 26.72
CA ALA A 15 28.12 -21.74 27.68
C ALA A 15 27.84 -20.33 27.10
N ALA A 16 28.61 -19.87 26.11
CA ALA A 16 28.32 -18.62 25.41
C ALA A 16 27.03 -18.69 24.57
N PHE A 17 26.65 -19.89 24.10
CA PHE A 17 25.35 -20.13 23.46
C PHE A 17 24.18 -20.21 24.47
N LEU A 18 24.46 -20.36 25.76
CA LEU A 18 23.44 -20.49 26.81
C LEU A 18 23.15 -19.18 27.56
N LEU A 19 23.84 -18.09 27.22
CA LEU A 19 23.73 -16.78 27.87
C LEU A 19 23.43 -15.63 26.90
N MET A 20 23.24 -15.91 25.60
CA MET A 20 22.46 -15.00 24.78
C MET A 20 21.05 -15.01 25.36
N GLY A 21 20.53 -13.84 25.73
CA GLY A 21 19.14 -13.72 26.19
C GLY A 21 18.24 -14.44 25.20
N LYS A 22 17.20 -15.11 25.69
CA LYS A 22 16.24 -15.88 24.89
C LYS A 22 15.52 -15.04 23.80
N ASP A 23 15.85 -13.75 23.71
CA ASP A 23 15.11 -12.71 23.03
C ASP A 23 15.92 -12.08 21.88
N GLU A 24 17.11 -12.63 21.53
CA GLU A 24 17.89 -12.13 20.38
C GLU A 24 17.79 -13.08 19.17
N TYR A 25 17.33 -12.53 18.05
CA TYR A 25 17.41 -13.19 16.74
C TYR A 25 18.86 -13.49 16.37
N VAL A 26 19.10 -14.69 15.84
CA VAL A 26 20.40 -15.09 15.29
C VAL A 26 20.80 -14.19 14.12
N VAL A 27 19.84 -13.80 13.28
CA VAL A 27 20.03 -12.86 12.17
C VAL A 27 19.83 -11.43 12.65
N ARG A 28 20.87 -10.60 12.50
CA ARG A 28 20.81 -9.17 12.83
C ARG A 28 20.35 -8.38 11.62
N LEU A 29 19.23 -7.69 11.77
CA LEU A 29 18.67 -6.82 10.75
C LEU A 29 19.30 -5.42 10.84
N PRO A 30 19.29 -4.64 9.73
CA PRO A 30 19.64 -3.22 9.76
C PRO A 30 18.79 -2.44 10.75
N GLU A 31 19.32 -1.31 11.22
CA GLU A 31 18.59 -0.41 12.13
C GLU A 31 17.24 0.02 11.54
N GLY A 32 16.20 0.01 12.38
CA GLY A 32 14.83 0.37 11.99
C GLY A 32 14.08 -0.69 11.18
N LYS A 33 14.70 -1.85 10.91
CA LYS A 33 14.05 -3.00 10.28
C LYS A 33 13.65 -4.06 11.31
N LEU A 34 12.52 -4.72 11.05
CA LEU A 34 11.91 -5.73 11.88
C LEU A 34 11.94 -7.11 11.21
N PRO A 35 11.94 -8.19 12.00
CA PRO A 35 11.81 -9.54 11.47
C PRO A 35 10.42 -9.73 10.84
N TRP A 36 10.34 -10.52 9.78
CA TRP A 36 9.04 -10.93 9.23
C TRP A 36 8.26 -11.79 10.25
N PRO A 37 6.92 -11.79 10.21
CA PRO A 37 6.12 -12.55 11.18
C PRO A 37 6.37 -14.07 11.19
N HIS A 38 6.95 -14.63 10.12
CA HIS A 38 7.31 -16.06 10.02
C HIS A 38 8.83 -16.29 10.12
N HIS A 39 9.60 -15.27 10.52
CA HIS A 39 11.02 -15.37 10.85
C HIS A 39 11.15 -15.88 12.29
N ARG A 40 11.54 -17.14 12.46
CA ARG A 40 11.84 -17.70 13.80
C ARG A 40 13.16 -17.16 14.36
N PRO A 41 13.28 -16.92 15.68
CA PRO A 41 14.50 -16.33 16.26
C PRO A 41 15.79 -17.12 16.03
N ASP A 42 15.69 -18.46 15.93
CA ASP A 42 16.83 -19.37 15.74
C ASP A 42 17.18 -19.62 14.27
N MET A 43 16.53 -18.92 13.33
CA MET A 43 16.81 -19.01 11.91
C MET A 43 18.26 -18.61 11.61
N SER A 44 18.98 -19.45 10.87
CA SER A 44 20.31 -19.10 10.38
C SER A 44 20.24 -18.04 9.29
N GLN A 45 21.35 -17.34 9.02
CA GLN A 45 21.41 -16.35 7.93
C GLN A 45 20.96 -16.94 6.59
N SER A 46 21.39 -18.16 6.26
CA SER A 46 21.00 -18.81 4.99
C SER A 46 19.52 -19.13 4.91
N GLU A 47 18.86 -19.43 6.02
CA GLU A 47 17.42 -19.67 6.06
C GLU A 47 16.64 -18.35 5.95
N TYR A 48 17.16 -17.28 6.57
CA TYR A 48 16.57 -15.95 6.44
C TYR A 48 16.69 -15.39 5.02
N ASP A 49 17.85 -15.58 4.38
CA ASP A 49 18.05 -15.17 2.99
C ASP A 49 17.10 -15.93 2.05
N ASP A 50 16.84 -17.21 2.33
CA ASP A 50 15.86 -18.00 1.57
C ASP A 50 14.41 -17.53 1.86
N LEU A 51 14.08 -17.21 3.11
CA LEU A 51 12.79 -16.59 3.46
C LEU A 51 12.59 -15.30 2.68
N ALA A 52 13.55 -14.36 2.76
CA ALA A 52 13.45 -13.04 2.14
C ALA A 52 13.31 -13.13 0.61
N LYS A 53 14.01 -14.08 -0.01
CA LYS A 53 13.94 -14.32 -1.46
C LYS A 53 12.63 -14.97 -1.92
N ASN A 54 11.95 -15.71 -1.06
CA ASN A 54 10.72 -16.43 -1.37
C ASN A 54 9.46 -15.77 -0.76
N LEU A 55 9.57 -14.53 -0.27
CA LEU A 55 8.45 -13.76 0.23
C LEU A 55 7.38 -13.60 -0.84
N TRP A 56 6.16 -14.03 -0.56
CA TRP A 56 5.03 -13.84 -1.44
C TRP A 56 3.96 -12.95 -0.80
N ILE A 57 3.89 -11.70 -1.25
CA ILE A 57 2.87 -10.73 -0.84
C ILE A 57 1.86 -10.60 -1.98
N ILE A 58 0.61 -10.96 -1.73
CA ILE A 58 -0.45 -10.91 -2.75
C ILE A 58 -1.23 -9.60 -2.73
N ASN A 59 -1.29 -8.94 -1.56
CA ASN A 59 -1.88 -7.62 -1.39
C ASN A 59 -1.05 -6.74 -0.44
N ASN A 60 -1.03 -5.44 -0.68
CA ASN A 60 -0.34 -4.47 0.19
C ASN A 60 -1.21 -3.26 0.55
N PHE A 61 -0.69 -2.47 1.49
CA PHE A 61 -1.39 -1.34 2.07
C PHE A 61 -1.81 -0.31 1.00
N GLY A 62 -3.05 0.16 1.10
CA GLY A 62 -3.64 1.12 0.17
C GLY A 62 -4.06 0.51 -1.17
N GLN A 63 -3.88 -0.79 -1.39
CA GLN A 63 -4.30 -1.43 -2.62
C GLN A 63 -5.82 -1.37 -2.79
N TYR A 64 -6.24 -1.00 -3.99
CA TYR A 64 -7.64 -0.99 -4.38
C TYR A 64 -8.22 -2.41 -4.42
N GLN A 65 -9.22 -2.67 -3.58
CA GLN A 65 -10.01 -3.90 -3.58
C GLN A 65 -11.44 -3.59 -3.99
N ALA A 66 -11.98 -4.38 -4.92
CA ALA A 66 -13.33 -4.16 -5.43
C ALA A 66 -13.96 -5.45 -5.92
N SER A 67 -15.25 -5.62 -5.66
CA SER A 67 -16.07 -6.65 -6.30
C SER A 67 -16.64 -6.16 -7.63
N GLU A 68 -17.50 -6.97 -8.23
CA GLU A 68 -18.36 -6.52 -9.34
C GLU A 68 -19.35 -5.42 -8.94
N ASP A 69 -19.84 -5.45 -7.71
CA ASP A 69 -20.69 -4.44 -7.13
C ASP A 69 -19.83 -3.28 -6.61
N LYS A 70 -20.13 -2.06 -7.09
CA LYS A 70 -19.46 -0.82 -6.65
C LYS A 70 -19.68 -0.53 -5.16
N SER A 71 -20.66 -1.21 -4.52
CA SER A 71 -20.90 -1.09 -3.08
C SER A 71 -19.83 -1.79 -2.22
N LEU A 72 -19.15 -2.80 -2.78
CA LEU A 72 -18.10 -3.57 -2.09
C LEU A 72 -16.74 -3.17 -2.64
N VAL A 73 -16.24 -2.04 -2.13
CA VAL A 73 -14.95 -1.48 -2.47
C VAL A 73 -14.28 -0.93 -1.22
N TYR A 74 -12.98 -1.20 -1.07
CA TYR A 74 -12.22 -0.82 0.11
C TYR A 74 -10.73 -0.69 -0.23
N PHE A 75 -9.96 -0.05 0.66
CA PHE A 75 -8.51 -0.13 0.66
C PHE A 75 -8.09 -1.36 1.44
N HIS A 76 -7.15 -2.12 0.91
CA HIS A 76 -6.44 -3.11 1.72
C HIS A 76 -5.57 -2.38 2.76
N ASP A 77 -5.63 -2.79 4.02
CA ASP A 77 -5.10 -2.03 5.15
C ASP A 77 -3.89 -2.70 5.82
N GLY A 78 -3.25 -3.65 5.14
CA GLY A 78 -2.08 -4.36 5.65
C GLY A 78 -1.24 -4.99 4.55
N LEU A 79 -0.55 -6.08 4.88
CA LEU A 79 0.15 -6.96 3.94
C LEU A 79 -0.50 -8.34 3.99
N ASP A 80 -0.87 -8.89 2.85
CA ASP A 80 -1.28 -10.29 2.76
C ASP A 80 -0.10 -11.14 2.33
N ILE A 81 0.52 -11.83 3.28
CA ILE A 81 1.69 -12.68 3.08
C ILE A 81 1.21 -14.12 2.92
N VAL A 82 1.36 -14.68 1.72
CA VAL A 82 0.92 -16.05 1.42
C VAL A 82 1.80 -17.04 2.17
N LEU A 83 1.19 -17.82 3.06
CA LEU A 83 1.83 -18.76 3.96
C LEU A 83 0.87 -19.93 4.17
N ASP A 84 1.40 -21.16 4.21
CA ASP A 84 0.56 -22.35 4.40
C ASP A 84 -0.12 -22.35 5.77
N ASN A 85 -1.36 -22.84 5.85
CA ASN A 85 -2.04 -23.10 7.12
C ASN A 85 -1.17 -23.95 8.05
N GLY A 86 -1.10 -23.58 9.34
CA GLY A 86 -0.22 -24.19 10.33
C GLY A 86 1.19 -23.58 10.40
N THR A 87 1.53 -22.62 9.53
CA THR A 87 2.77 -21.84 9.67
C THR A 87 2.76 -21.08 10.98
N LYS A 88 3.83 -21.21 11.75
CA LYS A 88 4.00 -20.49 13.03
C LYS A 88 4.30 -19.02 12.79
N ILE A 89 3.59 -18.16 13.53
CA ILE A 89 3.76 -16.72 13.52
C ILE A 89 4.37 -16.25 14.84
N TYR A 90 5.28 -15.30 14.73
CA TYR A 90 6.08 -14.75 15.81
C TYR A 90 5.86 -13.23 15.91
N ALA A 91 5.92 -12.70 17.13
CA ALA A 91 5.77 -11.27 17.35
C ALA A 91 6.94 -10.50 16.72
N VAL A 92 6.64 -9.50 15.87
CA VAL A 92 7.68 -8.70 15.20
C VAL A 92 8.30 -7.65 16.13
N GLU A 93 7.66 -7.31 17.24
CA GLU A 93 8.13 -6.41 18.30
C GLU A 93 7.58 -6.89 19.66
N SER A 94 8.28 -6.54 20.75
CA SER A 94 7.77 -6.76 22.10
C SER A 94 6.60 -5.82 22.39
N GLY A 95 5.66 -6.24 23.23
CA GLY A 95 4.50 -5.44 23.58
C GLY A 95 3.52 -6.19 24.46
N TYR A 96 2.27 -5.74 24.48
CA TYR A 96 1.18 -6.33 25.23
C TYR A 96 0.06 -6.74 24.30
N VAL A 97 -0.52 -7.92 24.52
CA VAL A 97 -1.70 -8.36 23.78
C VAL A 97 -2.86 -7.42 24.10
N LYS A 98 -3.34 -6.70 23.10
CA LYS A 98 -4.41 -5.71 23.21
C LYS A 98 -5.78 -6.31 22.96
N ASP A 99 -5.86 -7.21 21.98
CA ASP A 99 -7.10 -7.85 21.58
C ASP A 99 -6.82 -9.23 20.97
N ILE A 100 -7.79 -10.13 21.10
CA ILE A 100 -7.81 -11.42 20.40
C ILE A 100 -9.25 -11.69 19.94
N ASP A 101 -9.44 -11.80 18.62
CA ASP A 101 -10.65 -12.39 18.05
C ASP A 101 -10.44 -13.90 17.85
N TYR A 102 -11.31 -14.70 18.46
CA TYR A 102 -11.27 -16.16 18.38
C TYR A 102 -12.11 -16.73 17.23
N ASP A 103 -12.47 -15.92 16.22
CA ASP A 103 -13.27 -16.36 15.08
C ASP A 103 -12.71 -17.63 14.42
N THR A 104 -13.52 -18.69 14.48
CA THR A 104 -13.19 -20.02 13.94
C THR A 104 -13.42 -20.15 12.43
N SER A 105 -14.03 -19.15 11.78
CA SER A 105 -14.29 -19.11 10.34
C SER A 105 -13.10 -18.58 9.52
N GLY A 106 -11.92 -18.50 10.14
CA GLY A 106 -10.68 -18.08 9.50
C GLY A 106 -10.37 -16.59 9.65
N TYR A 107 -11.13 -15.83 10.44
CA TYR A 107 -10.85 -14.41 10.70
C TYR A 107 -10.26 -14.15 12.10
N GLY A 108 -9.86 -15.22 12.81
CA GLY A 108 -9.19 -15.07 14.09
C GLY A 108 -7.98 -14.14 14.01
N SER A 109 -7.80 -13.33 15.04
CA SER A 109 -6.77 -12.30 15.06
C SER A 109 -6.16 -12.10 16.44
N ILE A 110 -4.94 -11.59 16.47
CA ILE A 110 -4.26 -11.11 17.69
C ILE A 110 -3.64 -9.74 17.40
N VAL A 111 -3.77 -8.82 18.35
CA VAL A 111 -3.18 -7.48 18.28
C VAL A 111 -2.18 -7.30 19.41
N ILE A 112 -0.96 -6.86 19.09
CA ILE A 112 0.12 -6.63 20.05
C ILE A 112 0.54 -5.17 19.99
N GLY A 113 0.30 -4.44 21.07
CA GLY A 113 0.55 -3.00 21.18
C GLY A 113 1.76 -2.63 22.04
N ASP A 114 2.30 -1.43 21.81
CA ASP A 114 3.53 -0.90 22.43
C ASP A 114 3.35 -0.44 23.90
N SER A 115 2.12 -0.43 24.40
CA SER A 115 1.76 0.07 25.73
C SER A 115 1.02 -0.99 26.56
N GLU A 116 1.07 -0.89 27.89
CA GLU A 116 0.28 -1.75 28.78
C GLU A 116 -1.17 -1.25 28.91
N GLY A 117 -2.13 -2.18 29.04
CA GLY A 117 -3.55 -1.87 29.25
C GLY A 117 -4.18 -1.05 28.12
N ASP A 118 -5.19 -0.23 28.46
CA ASP A 118 -5.98 0.54 27.49
C ASP A 118 -5.37 1.90 27.16
N GLN A 119 -4.04 1.99 27.11
CA GLN A 119 -3.37 3.23 26.69
C GLN A 119 -3.39 3.37 25.16
N PRO A 120 -3.56 4.60 24.63
CA PRO A 120 -3.28 4.88 23.23
C PRO A 120 -1.90 4.39 22.81
N GLY A 121 -1.74 4.05 21.54
CA GLY A 121 -0.45 3.57 21.07
C GLY A 121 -0.49 2.93 19.71
N ASN A 122 0.64 2.33 19.38
CA ASN A 122 0.87 1.60 18.16
C ASN A 122 0.69 0.11 18.39
N ALA A 123 0.24 -0.63 17.38
CA ALA A 123 0.20 -2.08 17.45
C ALA A 123 0.44 -2.75 16.09
N TRP A 124 0.83 -4.02 16.16
CA TRP A 124 0.83 -4.95 15.06
C TRP A 124 -0.39 -5.87 15.17
N MET A 125 -1.09 -6.03 14.05
CA MET A 125 -2.27 -6.87 13.93
C MET A 125 -1.93 -8.08 13.06
N TYR A 126 -2.28 -9.26 13.54
CA TYR A 126 -2.07 -10.54 12.85
C TYR A 126 -3.44 -11.21 12.70
N VAL A 127 -3.95 -11.30 11.48
CA VAL A 127 -5.28 -11.85 11.15
C VAL A 127 -5.12 -13.11 10.31
N HIS A 128 -6.16 -13.95 10.28
CA HIS A 128 -6.15 -15.28 9.68
C HIS A 128 -5.24 -16.23 10.46
N VAL A 129 -5.38 -16.18 11.79
CA VAL A 129 -4.59 -16.98 12.73
C VAL A 129 -5.46 -17.73 13.72
N THR A 130 -4.91 -18.80 14.29
CA THR A 130 -5.52 -19.65 15.31
C THR A 130 -4.46 -20.13 16.31
N ASN A 131 -4.85 -20.98 17.27
CA ASN A 131 -3.93 -21.57 18.26
C ASN A 131 -3.11 -20.50 18.99
N PHE A 132 -3.81 -19.52 19.57
CA PHE A 132 -3.19 -18.41 20.31
C PHE A 132 -2.41 -18.91 21.53
N GLN A 133 -1.19 -18.38 21.70
CA GLN A 133 -0.28 -18.77 22.80
C GLN A 133 -0.37 -17.85 24.02
N PHE A 134 -1.07 -16.72 23.90
CA PHE A 134 -1.18 -15.66 24.89
C PHE A 134 -2.64 -15.26 25.09
N LEU A 135 -2.90 -14.52 26.17
CA LEU A 135 -4.19 -13.91 26.50
C LEU A 135 -4.08 -12.39 26.44
N VAL A 136 -5.22 -11.71 26.27
CA VAL A 136 -5.28 -10.23 26.37
C VAL A 136 -4.70 -9.76 27.70
N GLY A 137 -3.80 -8.78 27.63
CA GLY A 137 -3.05 -8.24 28.75
C GLY A 137 -1.67 -8.87 28.97
N ASP A 138 -1.38 -10.03 28.38
CA ASP A 138 -0.07 -10.66 28.50
C ASP A 138 1.01 -9.82 27.79
N HIS A 139 2.20 -9.77 28.38
CA HIS A 139 3.38 -9.23 27.72
C HIS A 139 4.02 -10.29 26.81
N VAL A 140 4.33 -9.90 25.59
CA VAL A 140 4.96 -10.71 24.54
C VAL A 140 6.33 -10.10 24.23
N ASN A 141 7.36 -10.93 24.10
CA ASN A 141 8.66 -10.49 23.60
C ASN A 141 8.74 -10.62 22.09
N GLN A 142 9.53 -9.77 21.45
CA GLN A 142 9.88 -9.92 20.05
C GLN A 142 10.42 -11.35 19.80
N GLY A 143 9.86 -12.04 18.81
CA GLY A 143 10.23 -13.42 18.49
C GLY A 143 9.52 -14.50 19.29
N ASP A 144 8.64 -14.17 20.22
CA ASP A 144 7.75 -15.16 20.83
C ASP A 144 6.78 -15.71 19.78
N TYR A 145 6.55 -17.03 19.80
CA TYR A 145 5.55 -17.70 18.98
C TYR A 145 4.15 -17.36 19.50
N ILE A 146 3.31 -16.74 18.67
CA ILE A 146 2.02 -16.17 19.11
C ILE A 146 0.81 -16.94 18.61
N ALA A 147 0.85 -17.49 17.40
CA ALA A 147 -0.29 -18.14 16.74
C ALA A 147 0.16 -18.93 15.50
N ASP A 148 -0.72 -19.76 14.95
CA ASP A 148 -0.55 -20.43 13.66
C ASP A 148 -1.46 -19.84 12.59
N ILE A 149 -1.05 -19.84 11.33
CA ILE A 149 -1.92 -19.44 10.19
C ILE A 149 -3.12 -20.38 10.06
N TYR A 150 -4.31 -19.81 9.86
CA TYR A 150 -5.54 -20.52 9.53
C TYR A 150 -6.52 -19.64 8.74
N PHE A 151 -6.78 -20.01 7.47
CA PHE A 151 -7.84 -19.44 6.64
C PHE A 151 -8.46 -20.49 5.72
N GLU A 152 -9.76 -20.39 5.45
CA GLU A 152 -10.48 -21.33 4.56
C GLU A 152 -10.42 -20.92 3.07
N GLY A 153 -9.72 -19.83 2.74
CA GLY A 153 -9.50 -19.34 1.38
C GLY A 153 -8.11 -19.65 0.84
N LEU A 154 -7.44 -18.66 0.23
CA LEU A 154 -6.01 -18.76 -0.05
C LEU A 154 -5.25 -18.54 1.26
N ASP A 155 -4.58 -19.55 1.79
CA ASP A 155 -3.83 -19.47 3.04
C ASP A 155 -2.84 -18.29 3.03
N HIS A 156 -3.00 -17.35 3.95
CA HIS A 156 -2.14 -16.18 4.10
C HIS A 156 -2.27 -15.59 5.50
N LEU A 157 -1.28 -14.79 5.89
CA LEU A 157 -1.36 -13.85 7.01
C LEU A 157 -1.85 -12.51 6.47
N HIS A 158 -2.92 -11.94 7.03
CA HIS A 158 -3.15 -10.51 6.89
C HIS A 158 -2.46 -9.78 8.05
N PHE A 159 -1.50 -8.95 7.72
CA PHE A 159 -0.57 -8.34 8.66
C PHE A 159 -0.62 -6.82 8.59
N GLY A 160 -1.22 -6.21 9.62
CA GLY A 160 -1.49 -4.78 9.67
C GLY A 160 -0.57 -4.07 10.66
N ARG A 161 -0.25 -2.80 10.36
CA ARG A 161 0.28 -1.86 11.34
C ARG A 161 -0.80 -0.85 11.66
N ILE A 162 -1.18 -0.76 12.93
CA ILE A 162 -2.28 0.09 13.36
C ILE A 162 -1.85 1.04 14.49
N PHE A 163 -2.64 2.07 14.74
CA PHE A 163 -2.60 2.83 15.98
C PHE A 163 -4.02 3.14 16.48
N VAL A 164 -4.16 3.34 17.79
CA VAL A 164 -5.41 3.68 18.47
C VAL A 164 -5.17 4.93 19.32
N GLU A 165 -5.98 5.97 19.12
CA GLU A 165 -5.76 7.29 19.73
C GLU A 165 -6.33 7.44 21.14
N ASP A 166 -7.38 6.69 21.46
CA ASP A 166 -8.13 6.84 22.71
C ASP A 166 -8.01 5.62 23.64
N GLY A 167 -7.22 4.63 23.24
CA GLY A 167 -6.96 3.42 23.99
C GLY A 167 -8.06 2.35 23.93
N ARG A 168 -9.12 2.54 23.14
CA ARG A 168 -10.20 1.56 22.97
C ARG A 168 -9.79 0.49 21.95
N TRP A 169 -9.01 -0.47 22.42
CA TRP A 169 -8.49 -1.57 21.60
C TRP A 169 -9.54 -2.62 21.25
N ASP A 170 -10.65 -2.71 21.98
CA ASP A 170 -11.74 -3.68 21.77
C ASP A 170 -12.76 -3.26 20.70
N ASP A 171 -12.51 -2.15 20.01
CA ASP A 171 -13.39 -1.60 18.97
C ASP A 171 -12.60 -1.37 17.68
N TYR A 172 -12.73 -2.30 16.75
CA TYR A 172 -12.12 -2.28 15.42
C TYR A 172 -12.35 -0.96 14.67
N TYR A 173 -13.49 -0.28 14.89
CA TYR A 173 -13.79 0.99 14.23
C TYR A 173 -12.88 2.14 14.70
N ASN A 174 -12.19 2.00 15.84
CA ASN A 174 -11.22 2.96 16.35
C ASN A 174 -9.79 2.68 15.88
N TRP A 175 -9.56 1.61 15.11
CA TRP A 175 -8.24 1.27 14.63
C TRP A 175 -7.90 2.05 13.36
N ASN A 176 -6.73 2.66 13.37
CA ASN A 176 -6.19 3.42 12.25
C ASN A 176 -5.01 2.68 11.64
N SER A 177 -5.20 2.12 10.45
CA SER A 177 -4.16 1.39 9.73
C SER A 177 -3.19 2.36 9.05
N VAL A 178 -1.90 2.03 9.09
CA VAL A 178 -0.80 2.81 8.51
C VAL A 178 0.16 1.90 7.76
N HIS A 179 0.92 2.48 6.83
CA HIS A 179 1.79 1.75 5.92
C HIS A 179 2.89 0.92 6.63
N PRO A 180 2.86 -0.43 6.54
CA PRO A 180 3.78 -1.32 7.25
C PRO A 180 5.11 -1.57 6.53
N ASP A 181 5.16 -1.42 5.20
CA ASP A 181 6.27 -1.88 4.35
C ASP A 181 7.65 -1.35 4.78
N ARG A 182 7.70 -0.10 5.27
CA ARG A 182 8.95 0.56 5.64
C ARG A 182 9.73 -0.19 6.72
N TYR A 183 9.06 -1.00 7.53
CA TYR A 183 9.68 -1.73 8.63
C TYR A 183 10.32 -3.05 8.19
N PHE A 184 10.07 -3.53 6.97
CA PHE A 184 10.56 -4.83 6.52
C PHE A 184 11.60 -4.70 5.41
N ILE A 185 12.33 -5.79 5.19
CA ILE A 185 13.31 -5.92 4.12
C ILE A 185 12.75 -6.94 3.14
N TYR A 186 12.67 -6.53 1.89
CA TYR A 186 12.38 -7.40 0.77
C TYR A 186 13.17 -6.90 -0.43
N GLU A 187 13.59 -7.85 -1.25
CA GLU A 187 14.27 -7.54 -2.50
C GLU A 187 13.23 -7.13 -3.53
N ASP A 188 13.44 -5.96 -4.12
CA ASP A 188 12.71 -5.56 -5.30
C ASP A 188 13.55 -4.64 -6.18
N THR A 189 13.77 -5.11 -7.41
CA THR A 189 14.48 -4.37 -8.44
C THR A 189 13.57 -3.94 -9.58
N GLN A 190 12.27 -4.29 -9.53
CA GLN A 190 11.33 -4.01 -10.60
C GLN A 190 10.58 -2.71 -10.30
N PRO A 191 10.68 -1.69 -11.16
CA PRO A 191 9.90 -0.49 -10.96
C PRO A 191 8.41 -0.74 -11.23
N PRO A 192 7.50 0.09 -10.69
CA PRO A 192 6.09 -0.02 -11.01
C PRO A 192 5.80 0.17 -12.51
N VAL A 193 4.66 -0.35 -12.96
CA VAL A 193 4.22 -0.28 -14.36
C VAL A 193 3.13 0.77 -14.51
N ILE A 194 3.31 1.69 -15.46
CA ILE A 194 2.32 2.70 -15.85
C ILE A 194 1.68 2.30 -17.19
N LYS A 195 0.35 2.29 -17.24
CA LYS A 195 -0.42 2.03 -18.44
C LYS A 195 -0.65 3.31 -19.24
N VAL A 196 -0.36 3.24 -20.54
CA VAL A 196 -0.71 4.25 -21.53
C VAL A 196 -1.72 3.69 -22.56
N PRO A 197 -2.58 4.53 -23.17
CA PRO A 197 -2.75 5.96 -22.89
C PRO A 197 -3.41 6.22 -21.52
N PHE A 198 -3.30 7.46 -21.04
CA PHE A 198 -4.02 7.93 -19.84
C PHE A 198 -5.49 8.19 -20.17
N TYR A 199 -6.31 8.37 -19.13
CA TYR A 199 -7.72 8.66 -19.27
C TYR A 199 -8.04 10.02 -18.66
N TYR A 200 -8.88 10.79 -19.34
CA TYR A 200 -9.26 12.13 -18.90
C TYR A 200 -10.77 12.16 -18.71
N PHE A 201 -11.22 12.37 -17.47
CA PHE A 201 -12.63 12.44 -17.13
C PHE A 201 -13.02 13.86 -16.77
N ARG A 202 -14.32 14.18 -16.94
CA ARG A 202 -14.88 15.41 -16.41
C ARG A 202 -14.98 15.28 -14.88
N ASN A 203 -14.53 16.30 -14.16
CA ASN A 203 -14.50 16.40 -12.70
C ASN A 203 -15.50 15.51 -11.97
N ASN A 204 -14.98 14.58 -11.17
CA ASN A 204 -15.73 13.66 -10.32
C ASN A 204 -16.88 12.95 -11.06
N SER A 205 -16.63 12.49 -12.29
CA SER A 205 -17.63 11.74 -13.07
C SER A 205 -17.04 10.58 -13.85
N ASP A 206 -17.91 9.69 -14.33
CA ASP A 206 -17.55 8.60 -15.24
C ASP A 206 -17.62 9.05 -16.72
N ARG A 207 -17.64 10.36 -16.99
CA ARG A 207 -17.75 10.92 -18.35
C ARG A 207 -16.39 11.26 -18.92
N LEU A 208 -15.84 10.36 -19.72
CA LEU A 208 -14.59 10.55 -20.45
C LEU A 208 -14.65 11.73 -21.43
N PHE A 209 -13.57 12.50 -21.53
CA PHE A 209 -13.31 13.34 -22.69
C PHE A 209 -13.06 12.45 -23.90
N ARG A 210 -13.86 12.61 -24.96
CA ARG A 210 -13.72 11.78 -26.15
C ARG A 210 -12.41 12.10 -26.86
N ASN A 211 -11.70 11.06 -27.28
CA ASN A 211 -10.60 11.19 -28.21
C ASN A 211 -11.11 11.82 -29.52
N GLY A 212 -10.22 12.54 -30.22
CA GLY A 212 -10.48 12.94 -31.60
C GLY A 212 -10.42 11.74 -32.55
N ALA A 213 -10.14 11.97 -33.83
CA ALA A 213 -9.85 10.88 -34.76
C ALA A 213 -8.68 10.01 -34.27
N THR A 214 -8.60 8.75 -34.70
CA THR A 214 -7.49 7.85 -34.35
C THR A 214 -6.13 8.52 -34.52
N GLY A 215 -5.28 8.45 -33.49
CA GLY A 215 -3.96 9.09 -33.48
C GLY A 215 -3.96 10.57 -33.08
N THR A 216 -5.10 11.14 -32.66
CA THR A 216 -5.14 12.50 -32.10
C THR A 216 -5.35 12.50 -30.59
N PRO A 217 -4.63 13.37 -29.84
CA PRO A 217 -4.84 13.56 -28.41
C PRO A 217 -6.30 13.91 -28.06
N PRO A 218 -6.82 13.50 -26.88
CA PRO A 218 -8.10 13.97 -26.39
C PRO A 218 -8.11 15.49 -26.22
N VAL A 219 -9.28 16.11 -26.45
CA VAL A 219 -9.47 17.54 -26.19
C VAL A 219 -10.17 17.72 -24.85
N VAL A 220 -9.48 18.33 -23.89
CA VAL A 220 -9.96 18.59 -22.53
C VAL A 220 -10.29 20.07 -22.31
N ARG A 221 -11.16 20.35 -21.35
CA ARG A 221 -11.59 21.72 -20.98
C ARG A 221 -12.32 21.75 -19.63
N GLY A 222 -12.24 22.87 -18.93
CA GLY A 222 -12.76 23.03 -17.57
C GLY A 222 -11.98 22.15 -16.57
N ASP A 223 -12.70 21.59 -15.62
CA ASP A 223 -12.13 20.70 -14.60
C ASP A 223 -11.97 19.26 -15.12
N VAL A 224 -10.74 18.74 -15.00
CA VAL A 224 -10.32 17.47 -15.57
C VAL A 224 -9.72 16.56 -14.50
N ASP A 225 -10.28 15.37 -14.37
CA ASP A 225 -9.66 14.26 -13.64
C ASP A 225 -8.65 13.59 -14.57
N ILE A 226 -7.37 13.54 -14.18
CA ILE A 226 -6.37 12.72 -14.88
C ILE A 226 -6.34 11.37 -14.20
N VAL A 227 -6.62 10.31 -14.96
CA VAL A 227 -6.75 8.94 -14.45
C VAL A 227 -5.73 8.02 -15.13
N VAL A 228 -4.93 7.35 -14.31
CA VAL A 228 -3.78 6.56 -14.78
C VAL A 228 -3.87 5.14 -14.23
N GLY A 229 -3.80 4.16 -15.13
CA GLY A 229 -3.71 2.75 -14.73
C GLY A 229 -2.29 2.46 -14.26
N MET A 230 -2.11 2.10 -13.00
CA MET A 230 -0.79 1.82 -12.41
C MET A 230 -0.87 0.56 -11.55
N ARG A 231 0.25 -0.13 -11.43
CA ARG A 231 0.43 -1.27 -10.52
C ARG A 231 1.91 -1.45 -10.23
N ASP A 232 2.21 -2.00 -9.08
CA ASP A 232 3.54 -2.48 -8.74
C ASP A 232 3.60 -4.00 -8.98
N PRO A 233 4.49 -4.48 -9.88
CA PRO A 233 4.64 -5.90 -10.14
C PRO A 233 5.47 -6.63 -9.08
N GLY A 234 6.26 -5.92 -8.25
CA GLY A 234 7.18 -6.36 -7.20
C GLY A 234 7.81 -7.75 -7.31
N GLU A 235 9.12 -7.91 -7.09
CA GLU A 235 9.71 -9.26 -7.04
C GLU A 235 9.06 -10.17 -5.98
N PHE A 236 8.68 -9.59 -4.85
CA PHE A 236 7.96 -10.22 -3.75
C PHE A 236 6.46 -10.44 -4.04
N ALA A 237 5.93 -9.94 -5.15
CA ALA A 237 4.55 -10.23 -5.57
C ALA A 237 4.42 -11.62 -6.23
N HIS A 238 5.54 -12.31 -6.49
CA HIS A 238 5.67 -13.70 -6.94
C HIS A 238 4.82 -14.10 -8.17
N SER A 239 4.47 -13.13 -9.02
CA SER A 239 3.66 -13.31 -10.23
C SER A 239 4.30 -14.21 -11.31
N LYS A 240 5.61 -14.47 -11.21
CA LYS A 240 6.40 -15.21 -12.21
C LYS A 240 6.03 -16.69 -12.31
N ALA A 241 5.39 -17.29 -11.31
CA ALA A 241 5.10 -18.73 -11.27
C ALA A 241 3.60 -19.10 -11.24
N SER A 242 2.76 -18.34 -10.53
CA SER A 242 1.36 -18.72 -10.24
C SER A 242 0.32 -17.76 -10.84
N GLY A 243 0.76 -16.70 -11.53
CA GLY A 243 -0.10 -15.68 -12.10
C GLY A 243 -0.57 -14.65 -11.08
N PHE A 244 -0.90 -15.04 -9.84
CA PHE A 244 -1.38 -14.20 -8.73
C PHE A 244 -0.32 -13.21 -8.19
N GLY A 245 -0.74 -12.00 -7.80
CA GLY A 245 0.10 -11.02 -7.07
C GLY A 245 0.66 -9.84 -7.88
N ASP A 246 0.56 -9.82 -9.21
CA ASP A 246 1.12 -8.76 -10.09
C ASP A 246 0.28 -7.46 -10.10
N ARG A 247 -0.24 -7.02 -8.96
CA ARG A 247 -1.22 -5.93 -8.88
C ARG A 247 -1.10 -5.06 -7.63
N LEU A 248 0.09 -5.03 -7.01
CA LEU A 248 0.30 -4.29 -5.77
C LEU A 248 0.11 -2.79 -5.99
N CYS A 249 -0.24 -2.09 -4.91
CA CYS A 249 -0.35 -0.65 -4.87
C CYS A 249 1.03 -0.01 -5.04
N VAL A 250 1.11 1.07 -5.82
CA VAL A 250 2.29 1.95 -5.84
C VAL A 250 2.35 2.74 -4.53
N ALA A 251 3.55 3.05 -4.05
CA ALA A 251 3.72 3.79 -2.80
C ALA A 251 3.50 5.29 -2.96
N ARG A 252 3.96 5.87 -4.08
CA ARG A 252 3.87 7.32 -4.31
C ARG A 252 3.68 7.67 -5.78
N ILE A 253 2.91 8.73 -6.03
CA ILE A 253 2.62 9.25 -7.37
C ILE A 253 2.95 10.73 -7.45
N GLU A 254 3.68 11.11 -8.48
CA GLU A 254 3.99 12.50 -8.85
C GLU A 254 3.67 12.72 -10.33
N TYR A 255 3.38 13.96 -10.71
CA TYR A 255 3.16 14.29 -12.11
C TYR A 255 3.54 15.72 -12.46
N GLU A 256 3.76 15.92 -13.76
CA GLU A 256 4.09 17.19 -14.39
C GLU A 256 3.08 17.46 -15.52
N ILE A 257 2.62 18.70 -15.62
CA ILE A 257 1.86 19.20 -16.76
C ILE A 257 2.74 20.25 -17.47
N SER A 258 3.17 19.96 -18.70
CA SER A 258 3.99 20.87 -19.50
C SER A 258 3.34 21.19 -20.85
N GLY A 259 3.37 22.46 -21.25
CA GLY A 259 2.87 22.93 -22.55
C GLY A 259 3.98 23.61 -23.34
N GLU A 260 3.82 23.75 -24.65
CA GLU A 260 4.86 24.35 -25.53
C GLU A 260 5.32 25.74 -25.08
N THR A 261 4.40 26.53 -24.51
CA THR A 261 4.65 27.91 -24.06
C THR A 261 4.38 28.11 -22.58
N THR A 262 4.07 27.03 -21.84
CA THR A 262 3.65 27.09 -20.44
C THR A 262 4.71 26.41 -19.58
N PRO A 263 5.27 27.10 -18.57
CA PRO A 263 6.21 26.48 -17.65
C PRO A 263 5.64 25.19 -17.04
N PRO A 264 6.45 24.14 -16.87
CA PRO A 264 6.00 22.90 -16.25
C PRO A 264 5.40 23.14 -14.86
N VAL A 265 4.26 22.52 -14.59
CA VAL A 265 3.62 22.50 -13.26
C VAL A 265 3.82 21.12 -12.67
N TYR A 266 4.65 21.03 -11.65
CA TYR A 266 4.90 19.81 -10.87
C TYR A 266 3.88 19.69 -9.74
N LYS A 267 3.38 18.47 -9.52
CA LYS A 267 2.45 18.16 -8.43
C LYS A 267 2.80 16.80 -7.82
N LYS A 268 2.82 16.75 -6.49
CA LYS A 268 2.68 15.49 -5.75
C LYS A 268 1.20 15.11 -5.78
N SER A 269 0.92 13.84 -5.99
CA SER A 269 -0.44 13.30 -5.91
C SER A 269 -0.59 12.61 -4.55
N PHE A 270 -0.59 11.29 -4.51
CA PHE A 270 -0.76 10.51 -3.29
C PHE A 270 0.55 9.87 -2.86
N ASP A 271 0.78 9.80 -1.54
CA ASP A 271 1.85 9.06 -0.89
C ASP A 271 1.24 8.15 0.18
N PHE A 272 1.15 6.86 -0.11
CA PHE A 272 0.53 5.87 0.78
C PHE A 272 1.34 5.67 2.06
N SER A 273 2.63 6.01 2.09
CA SER A 273 3.42 6.01 3.32
C SER A 273 3.01 7.11 4.32
N LYS A 274 2.17 8.05 3.86
CA LYS A 274 1.63 9.19 4.61
C LYS A 274 0.11 9.09 4.79
N MET A 275 -0.49 7.94 4.51
CA MET A 275 -1.94 7.75 4.68
C MET A 275 -2.29 7.02 5.96
N ILE A 276 -3.41 7.44 6.54
CA ILE A 276 -4.16 6.74 7.56
C ILE A 276 -5.41 6.17 6.90
N LEU A 277 -5.64 4.86 7.09
CA LEU A 277 -6.88 4.19 6.73
C LEU A 277 -7.64 3.88 8.02
N SER A 278 -8.60 4.72 8.38
CA SER A 278 -9.50 4.43 9.51
C SER A 278 -10.49 3.34 9.11
N ASN A 279 -10.54 2.29 9.92
CA ASN A 279 -11.36 1.11 9.68
C ASN A 279 -12.85 1.32 9.99
N GLY A 280 -13.19 2.46 10.60
CA GLY A 280 -14.56 2.79 10.97
C GLY A 280 -15.14 4.05 10.32
N GLY A 281 -15.88 3.88 9.21
CA GLY A 281 -16.71 4.96 8.71
C GLY A 281 -17.58 4.58 7.51
N GLU A 282 -18.80 5.12 7.49
CA GLU A 282 -19.74 5.10 6.34
C GLU A 282 -19.13 5.66 5.03
N LEU A 283 -17.96 6.31 5.13
CA LEU A 283 -17.26 7.01 4.05
C LEU A 283 -16.10 6.22 3.44
N GLY A 284 -15.85 4.97 3.86
CA GLY A 284 -14.71 4.19 3.36
C GLY A 284 -14.70 4.08 1.82
N LYS A 285 -15.88 3.84 1.23
CA LYS A 285 -16.07 3.80 -0.23
C LYS A 285 -15.81 5.15 -0.89
N GLU A 286 -16.31 6.24 -0.32
CA GLU A 286 -16.15 7.60 -0.81
C GLU A 286 -14.67 8.01 -0.82
N ARG A 287 -13.90 7.59 0.20
CA ARG A 287 -12.43 7.75 0.22
C ARG A 287 -11.77 6.96 -0.89
N VAL A 288 -12.18 5.70 -1.11
CA VAL A 288 -11.65 4.91 -2.24
C VAL A 288 -11.92 5.61 -3.58
N PHE A 289 -13.14 6.08 -3.81
CA PHE A 289 -13.48 6.77 -5.06
C PHE A 289 -12.91 8.18 -5.18
N THR A 290 -12.37 8.74 -4.11
CA THR A 290 -11.54 9.95 -4.18
C THR A 290 -10.22 9.65 -4.89
N LEU A 291 -9.65 8.46 -4.69
CA LEU A 291 -8.36 8.05 -5.24
C LEU A 291 -8.48 7.21 -6.51
N PHE A 292 -9.56 6.46 -6.69
CA PHE A 292 -9.66 5.44 -7.73
C PHE A 292 -10.93 5.58 -8.56
N LYS A 293 -10.83 5.31 -9.86
CA LYS A 293 -11.97 4.97 -10.69
C LYS A 293 -12.23 3.47 -10.61
N HIS A 294 -13.51 3.09 -10.63
CA HIS A 294 -13.90 1.68 -10.64
C HIS A 294 -13.38 0.96 -11.89
N TYR A 295 -12.75 -0.20 -11.72
CA TYR A 295 -12.08 -0.93 -12.82
C TYR A 295 -13.01 -1.27 -13.99
N LYS A 296 -14.32 -1.50 -13.75
CA LYS A 296 -15.32 -1.80 -14.80
C LYS A 296 -15.41 -0.74 -15.90
N LEU A 297 -14.99 0.50 -15.64
CA LEU A 297 -14.92 1.55 -16.68
C LEU A 297 -13.88 1.23 -17.76
N PHE A 298 -12.85 0.45 -17.42
CA PHE A 298 -11.71 0.13 -18.27
C PHE A 298 -11.71 -1.34 -18.68
N HIS A 299 -12.30 -2.19 -17.85
CA HIS A 299 -12.36 -3.63 -18.03
C HIS A 299 -13.77 -4.15 -17.73
N PRO A 300 -14.74 -3.97 -18.65
CA PRO A 300 -16.13 -4.35 -18.40
C PRO A 300 -16.39 -5.86 -18.37
N GLN A 301 -15.40 -6.67 -18.79
CA GLN A 301 -15.52 -8.13 -18.92
C GLN A 301 -14.32 -8.86 -18.27
N ILE A 302 -13.83 -8.41 -17.12
CA ILE A 302 -12.81 -9.19 -16.39
C ILE A 302 -13.42 -10.55 -16.04
N GLY A 303 -13.01 -11.60 -16.77
CA GLY A 303 -13.19 -12.97 -16.32
C GLY A 303 -12.30 -13.23 -15.10
N TYR A 304 -12.66 -14.22 -14.27
CA TYR A 304 -11.92 -14.58 -13.05
C TYR A 304 -10.40 -14.75 -13.25
N ASP A 305 -9.95 -15.10 -14.45
CA ASP A 305 -8.54 -15.38 -14.79
C ASP A 305 -7.63 -14.14 -14.94
N PHE A 306 -8.17 -12.90 -14.88
CA PHE A 306 -7.41 -11.68 -15.18
C PHE A 306 -7.12 -10.78 -13.97
N TRP A 307 -7.67 -11.10 -12.79
CA TRP A 307 -7.53 -10.27 -11.59
C TRP A 307 -6.09 -10.06 -11.14
N ASN A 308 -5.23 -11.00 -11.46
CA ASN A 308 -3.88 -11.04 -10.98
C ASN A 308 -2.91 -10.06 -11.64
N LYS A 309 -3.29 -9.43 -12.76
CA LYS A 309 -2.49 -8.42 -13.50
C LYS A 309 -3.25 -7.11 -13.73
N THR A 310 -4.27 -6.86 -12.92
CA THR A 310 -5.12 -5.68 -13.07
C THR A 310 -4.38 -4.43 -12.66
N PHE A 311 -4.52 -3.39 -13.47
CA PHE A 311 -4.15 -2.04 -13.06
C PHE A 311 -5.22 -1.47 -12.14
N SER A 312 -4.78 -0.76 -11.12
CA SER A 312 -5.62 0.17 -10.37
C SER A 312 -5.62 1.52 -11.08
N TYR A 313 -6.77 2.16 -11.18
CA TYR A 313 -6.93 3.38 -11.99
C TYR A 313 -7.03 4.61 -11.09
N TYR A 314 -5.88 5.21 -10.81
CA TYR A 314 -5.74 6.30 -9.84
C TYR A 314 -6.15 7.63 -10.45
N ILE A 315 -6.90 8.45 -9.71
CA ILE A 315 -7.28 9.82 -10.05
C ILE A 315 -6.21 10.76 -9.50
N ILE A 316 -5.14 10.99 -10.26
CA ILE A 316 -3.93 11.66 -9.74
C ILE A 316 -4.12 13.15 -9.43
N THR A 317 -5.22 13.75 -9.91
CA THR A 317 -5.56 15.16 -9.68
C THR A 317 -6.29 15.43 -8.38
N ASN A 318 -6.83 14.39 -7.73
CA ASN A 318 -7.64 14.52 -6.51
C ASN A 318 -6.78 14.63 -5.24
N ALA A 319 -5.66 15.35 -5.34
CA ALA A 319 -4.70 15.50 -4.26
C ALA A 319 -4.55 16.98 -3.90
N PRO A 320 -4.46 17.31 -2.60
CA PRO A 320 -4.26 18.68 -2.14
C PRO A 320 -2.88 19.21 -2.59
N GLU A 321 -2.63 20.50 -2.39
CA GLU A 321 -1.31 21.07 -2.71
C GLU A 321 -0.20 20.44 -1.84
N THR A 322 1.03 20.48 -2.36
CA THR A 322 2.17 19.65 -1.94
C THR A 322 2.48 19.63 -0.44
N ALA A 323 2.19 20.69 0.31
CA ALA A 323 2.49 20.75 1.74
C ALA A 323 1.60 19.80 2.57
N ALA A 324 0.36 19.55 2.14
CA ALA A 324 -0.54 18.68 2.88
C ALA A 324 -0.15 17.20 2.73
N ILE A 325 0.47 16.80 1.62
CA ILE A 325 0.75 15.39 1.30
C ILE A 325 1.92 14.80 2.12
N ASP A 326 2.75 15.66 2.72
CA ASP A 326 3.96 15.23 3.43
C ASP A 326 3.70 14.79 4.89
N GLU A 327 2.48 15.03 5.41
CA GLU A 327 2.04 14.67 6.76
C GLU A 327 1.17 13.41 6.76
N LEU A 328 1.23 12.65 7.86
CA LEU A 328 0.39 11.47 8.06
C LEU A 328 -1.06 11.91 8.26
N GLN A 329 -1.96 11.53 7.36
CA GLN A 329 -3.36 12.00 7.37
C GLN A 329 -4.34 11.00 6.75
N GLU A 330 -5.61 11.15 7.09
CA GLU A 330 -6.69 10.47 6.37
C GLU A 330 -6.97 11.13 5.00
N ILE A 331 -7.61 10.37 4.11
CA ILE A 331 -8.12 10.91 2.86
C ILE A 331 -9.37 11.76 3.14
N ASP A 332 -9.28 13.06 2.89
CA ASP A 332 -10.44 13.94 2.91
C ASP A 332 -11.29 13.74 1.66
N ILE A 333 -12.55 13.36 1.85
CA ILE A 333 -13.52 13.16 0.75
C ILE A 333 -13.79 14.45 -0.03
N ALA A 334 -13.46 15.63 0.50
CA ALA A 334 -13.55 16.88 -0.23
C ALA A 334 -12.57 16.93 -1.42
N TYR A 335 -11.48 16.16 -1.35
CA TYR A 335 -10.47 16.09 -2.41
C TYR A 335 -11.03 15.52 -3.72
N GLN A 336 -12.18 14.83 -3.69
CA GLN A 336 -12.86 14.35 -4.90
C GLN A 336 -13.24 15.48 -5.87
N ASN A 337 -13.30 16.73 -5.39
CA ASN A 337 -13.63 17.90 -6.20
C ASN A 337 -12.38 18.64 -6.71
N LEU A 338 -11.18 18.21 -6.30
CA LEU A 338 -9.93 18.74 -6.82
C LEU A 338 -9.70 18.16 -8.22
N ALA A 339 -9.32 19.00 -9.16
CA ALA A 339 -9.13 18.60 -10.54
C ALA A 339 -8.08 19.50 -11.20
N TRP A 340 -7.59 19.11 -12.36
CA TRP A 340 -6.87 20.05 -13.21
C TRP A 340 -7.87 21.02 -13.85
N ASN A 341 -7.90 22.26 -13.35
CA ASN A 341 -8.69 23.33 -13.95
C ASN A 341 -7.94 23.93 -15.14
N THR A 342 -8.26 23.42 -16.34
CA THR A 342 -7.66 23.92 -17.59
C THR A 342 -8.05 25.37 -17.90
N ALA A 343 -9.10 25.91 -17.28
CA ALA A 343 -9.53 27.30 -17.45
C ALA A 343 -9.01 28.24 -16.36
N GLU A 344 -8.09 27.77 -15.52
CA GLU A 344 -7.46 28.57 -14.47
C GLU A 344 -6.79 29.82 -15.04
N LEU A 345 -6.96 30.93 -14.34
CA LEU A 345 -6.32 32.21 -14.66
C LEU A 345 -5.22 32.50 -13.64
N ASP A 346 -4.13 33.11 -14.08
CA ASP A 346 -3.10 33.65 -13.21
C ASP A 346 -3.58 34.93 -12.50
N GLU A 347 -2.74 35.50 -11.62
CA GLU A 347 -3.03 36.73 -10.88
C GLU A 347 -3.30 37.95 -11.79
N SER A 348 -2.83 37.90 -13.04
CA SER A 348 -3.03 38.94 -14.05
C SER A 348 -4.26 38.69 -14.93
N GLY A 349 -5.02 37.62 -14.68
CA GLY A 349 -6.20 37.24 -15.45
C GLY A 349 -5.89 36.56 -16.79
N ASN A 350 -4.63 36.18 -17.05
CA ASN A 350 -4.27 35.41 -18.24
C ASN A 350 -4.50 33.91 -18.00
N PRO A 351 -4.82 33.12 -19.04
CA PRO A 351 -4.91 31.67 -18.89
C PRO A 351 -3.59 31.08 -18.39
N ARG A 352 -3.63 30.38 -17.25
CA ARG A 352 -2.50 29.59 -16.74
C ARG A 352 -2.20 28.41 -17.67
N PHE A 353 -3.24 27.84 -18.26
CA PHE A 353 -3.17 26.79 -19.27
C PHE A 353 -3.81 27.28 -20.59
N PRO A 354 -3.10 28.09 -21.40
CA PRO A 354 -3.62 28.53 -22.71
C PRO A 354 -3.93 27.33 -23.62
N ASP A 355 -4.91 27.50 -24.52
CA ASP A 355 -5.27 26.49 -25.53
C ASP A 355 -4.04 26.03 -26.31
N GLY A 356 -3.80 24.72 -26.36
CA GLY A 356 -2.59 24.16 -26.95
C GLY A 356 -2.36 22.69 -26.61
N LEU A 357 -1.24 22.14 -27.07
CA LEU A 357 -0.78 20.80 -26.75
C LEU A 357 -0.07 20.81 -25.39
N TYR A 358 -0.41 19.82 -24.56
CA TYR A 358 0.23 19.56 -23.28
C TYR A 358 0.69 18.11 -23.22
N ILE A 359 1.82 17.91 -22.55
CA ILE A 359 2.35 16.61 -22.16
C ILE A 359 2.12 16.47 -20.66
N ILE A 360 1.49 15.36 -20.28
CA ILE A 360 1.35 14.95 -18.89
C ILE A 360 2.37 13.86 -18.65
N THR A 361 3.33 14.09 -17.75
CA THR A 361 4.33 13.08 -17.36
C THR A 361 4.01 12.63 -15.95
N VAL A 362 3.91 11.32 -15.74
CA VAL A 362 3.62 10.70 -14.44
C VAL A 362 4.83 9.90 -14.02
N ILE A 363 5.24 10.06 -12.77
CA ILE A 363 6.31 9.31 -12.12
C ILE A 363 5.70 8.56 -10.94
N VAL A 364 5.98 7.26 -10.85
CA VAL A 364 5.48 6.40 -9.77
C VAL A 364 6.64 5.73 -9.06
N PHE A 365 6.46 5.49 -7.77
CA PHE A 365 7.43 4.83 -6.91
C PHE A 365 6.79 3.64 -6.22
N ASP A 366 7.54 2.55 -6.06
CA ASP A 366 7.21 1.47 -5.13
C ASP A 366 7.67 1.79 -3.71
N ALA A 367 7.46 0.86 -2.78
CA ALA A 367 7.79 1.03 -1.37
C ALA A 367 9.29 0.91 -1.05
N VAL A 368 10.13 0.37 -1.96
CA VAL A 368 11.60 0.34 -1.80
C VAL A 368 12.29 1.51 -2.52
N GLY A 369 11.54 2.28 -3.32
CA GLY A 369 11.98 3.48 -4.00
C GLY A 369 12.37 3.29 -5.47
N ASN A 370 12.13 2.13 -6.10
CA ASN A 370 12.27 2.06 -7.56
C ASN A 370 11.16 2.91 -8.19
N SER A 371 11.42 3.41 -9.40
CA SER A 371 10.49 4.28 -10.08
C SER A 371 10.47 4.06 -11.58
N SER A 372 9.32 4.39 -12.18
CA SER A 372 9.17 4.51 -13.62
C SER A 372 8.42 5.79 -13.96
N SER A 373 8.50 6.19 -15.23
CA SER A 373 7.80 7.34 -15.75
C SER A 373 7.16 7.05 -17.10
N ALA A 374 6.01 7.64 -17.36
CA ALA A 374 5.35 7.61 -18.65
C ALA A 374 4.69 8.95 -18.94
N SER A 375 4.47 9.23 -20.22
CA SER A 375 3.82 10.47 -20.65
C SER A 375 2.69 10.21 -21.61
N ASP A 376 1.66 11.06 -21.56
CA ASP A 376 0.59 11.10 -22.55
C ASP A 376 0.31 12.55 -22.97
N ALA A 377 -0.21 12.72 -24.18
CA ALA A 377 -0.46 14.02 -24.78
C ALA A 377 -1.96 14.37 -24.74
N VAL A 378 -2.27 15.64 -24.51
CA VAL A 378 -3.64 16.16 -24.44
C VAL A 378 -3.72 17.56 -25.06
N LEU A 379 -4.84 17.89 -25.70
CA LEU A 379 -5.12 19.24 -26.21
C LEU A 379 -6.04 19.99 -25.26
N VAL A 380 -5.62 21.15 -24.77
CA VAL A 380 -6.49 22.08 -24.03
C VAL A 380 -7.26 22.95 -25.01
N GLY A 381 -8.59 23.00 -24.85
CA GLY A 381 -9.49 23.75 -25.74
C GLY A 381 -10.62 24.45 -25.00
N ASN A 382 -10.29 25.53 -24.29
CA ASN A 382 -11.24 26.32 -23.49
C ASN A 382 -12.09 27.28 -24.32
N LYS A 383 -11.61 27.73 -25.48
CA LYS A 383 -12.40 28.62 -26.34
C LYS A 383 -13.66 27.92 -26.83
N LYS A 384 -14.83 28.52 -26.56
CA LYS A 384 -16.07 28.14 -27.25
C LYS A 384 -15.83 28.31 -28.74
N LYS A 385 -15.97 27.25 -29.54
CA LYS A 385 -16.03 27.38 -31.02
C LYS A 385 -17.10 28.43 -31.32
N THR A 386 -16.68 29.62 -31.70
CA THR A 386 -17.58 30.65 -32.21
C THR A 386 -18.25 30.00 -33.40
N LYS A 387 -19.56 29.73 -33.31
CA LYS A 387 -20.32 29.24 -34.47
C LYS A 387 -20.16 30.32 -35.53
N ILE A 388 -19.30 30.07 -36.51
CA ILE A 388 -19.30 30.84 -37.75
C ILE A 388 -20.68 30.56 -38.35
N ARG A 389 -21.62 31.50 -38.15
CA ARG A 389 -22.87 31.52 -38.91
C ARG A 389 -22.43 31.68 -40.36
N ARG A 390 -22.49 30.59 -41.12
CA ARG A 390 -22.44 30.64 -42.58
C ARG A 390 -23.77 31.17 -43.10
#